data_AF-A0A7W4DVW0-F1
#
_entry.id   AF-A0A7W4DVW0-F1
#
_cell.length_a   1.000
_cell.length_b   1.000
_cell.length_c   1.000
_cell.angle_alpha   90.00
_cell.angle_beta   90.00
_cell.angle_gamma   90.00
#
_symmetry.space_group_name_H-M   'P 1'
#
loop_
_entity.id
_entity.type
_entity.pdbx_description
1 polymer ?
#
loop_
_entity_poly.entity_id
_entity_poly.type
_entity_poly.pdbx_seq_one_letter_code
_entity_poly.pdbx_strand_id
1 'polypeptide(L)'
;MKKHTLVLMAAASVLAMFSCKRQDPQTKDAGGFDGEGSLSPYFFTGILKPENLGSKECTANGYTNEKTDYTSLLLFFSGKNYLQFQKETFDEFKKLANKIGDVENKQGYHHATPADYQTTESAISGVVVRALSQYDDSHPQGSSLKDIIRINYESFDHVFNKSLKPKAFGSANYAMYAIEPSDVMPPIKFPALIVGTHGGDGLAMSIEFLRAPSVSKQQLQIAIQFENGFELKKDVEVDIVKIAK
;
A
#
# COMPACT_ATOMS: atom_id res chain seq x y z
N MET A 1 78.56 27.85 -22.52
CA MET A 1 78.68 29.08 -21.70
C MET A 1 77.44 29.91 -21.99
N LYS A 2 76.51 30.32 -21.11
CA LYS A 2 76.28 30.38 -19.65
C LYS A 2 74.72 30.27 -19.49
N LYS A 3 74.15 29.38 -18.67
CA LYS A 3 73.83 29.49 -17.22
C LYS A 3 72.83 30.62 -16.86
N HIS A 4 71.56 30.22 -16.57
CA HIS A 4 70.80 30.35 -15.30
C HIS A 4 69.91 31.63 -15.27
N THR A 5 68.68 31.71 -14.74
CA THR A 5 68.10 31.13 -13.50
C THR A 5 66.55 31.23 -13.47
N LEU A 6 65.89 30.12 -13.07
CA LEU A 6 64.74 29.91 -12.16
C LEU A 6 63.74 31.06 -11.82
N VAL A 7 62.42 30.78 -11.86
CA VAL A 7 61.44 30.94 -10.73
C VAL A 7 60.23 29.97 -10.92
N LEU A 8 59.85 29.33 -9.81
CA LEU A 8 58.72 28.43 -9.49
C LEU A 8 57.30 28.86 -9.95
N MET A 9 56.40 27.90 -10.17
CA MET A 9 55.13 27.75 -9.39
C MET A 9 54.41 26.43 -9.71
N ALA A 10 53.66 25.96 -8.72
CA ALA A 10 53.09 24.64 -8.55
C ALA A 10 51.91 24.28 -9.47
N ALA A 11 51.76 22.98 -9.77
CA ALA A 11 50.47 22.33 -9.98
C ALA A 11 50.61 20.82 -9.73
N ALA A 12 50.59 20.43 -8.45
CA ALA A 12 50.22 19.08 -8.05
C ALA A 12 48.70 18.99 -8.08
N SER A 13 48.11 18.30 -9.07
CA SER A 13 46.66 18.07 -9.10
C SER A 13 46.29 16.78 -9.84
N VAL A 14 45.94 15.77 -9.05
CA VAL A 14 44.85 14.81 -9.28
C VAL A 14 45.06 13.75 -10.38
N LEU A 15 45.94 12.80 -10.08
CA LEU A 15 45.84 11.42 -10.57
C LEU A 15 45.35 10.54 -9.41
N ALA A 16 44.08 10.73 -9.04
CA ALA A 16 43.34 9.84 -8.16
C ALA A 16 41.83 10.06 -8.39
N MET A 17 41.06 8.97 -8.33
CA MET A 17 39.58 8.90 -8.40
C MET A 17 38.97 8.43 -9.73
N PHE A 18 39.42 7.27 -10.22
CA PHE A 18 38.48 6.23 -10.67
C PHE A 18 38.51 5.05 -9.70
N SER A 19 38.30 5.33 -8.42
CA SER A 19 37.78 4.32 -7.51
C SER A 19 36.28 4.32 -7.74
N CYS A 20 35.74 3.24 -8.29
CA CYS A 20 34.33 2.89 -8.12
C CYS A 20 34.06 2.84 -6.62
N LYS A 21 33.73 3.97 -6.01
CA LYS A 21 33.11 3.98 -4.70
C LYS A 21 31.72 3.42 -4.92
N ARG A 22 31.56 2.13 -4.62
CA ARG A 22 30.28 1.56 -4.24
C ARG A 22 29.75 2.49 -3.15
N GLN A 23 28.77 3.32 -3.49
CA GLN A 23 28.09 4.14 -2.51
C GLN A 23 27.42 3.17 -1.55
N ASP A 24 27.84 3.17 -0.29
CA ASP A 24 27.06 2.55 0.76
C ASP A 24 25.67 3.19 0.72
N PRO A 25 24.57 2.41 0.66
CA PRO A 25 23.22 2.97 0.64
C PRO A 25 22.84 3.75 1.91
N GLN A 26 23.73 3.84 2.90
CA GLN A 26 23.41 4.19 4.28
C GLN A 26 23.79 5.60 4.73
N THR A 27 24.15 6.51 3.83
CA THR A 27 24.48 7.89 4.24
C THR A 27 23.80 8.93 3.36
N LYS A 28 22.48 9.06 3.52
CA LYS A 28 21.78 10.35 3.69
C LYS A 28 20.55 10.09 4.56
N ASP A 29 20.24 11.08 5.37
CA ASP A 29 19.31 11.10 6.49
C ASP A 29 18.11 10.14 6.41
N ALA A 30 17.93 9.40 7.49
CA ALA A 30 16.72 8.64 7.73
C ALA A 30 15.51 9.60 7.76
N GLY A 31 14.61 9.43 6.80
CA GLY A 31 13.24 9.95 6.88
C GLY A 31 13.10 11.46 6.69
N GLY A 32 13.47 11.96 5.51
CA GLY A 32 13.14 13.33 5.12
C GLY A 32 11.71 13.47 4.55
N PHE A 33 10.85 14.23 5.23
CA PHE A 33 9.58 14.77 4.71
C PHE A 33 9.78 15.97 3.75
N ASP A 34 11.03 16.20 3.34
CA ASP A 34 11.53 17.40 2.66
C ASP A 34 11.49 17.31 1.12
N GLY A 35 10.84 16.28 0.56
CA GLY A 35 10.48 16.25 -0.86
C GLY A 35 11.62 16.00 -1.85
N GLU A 36 12.87 15.81 -1.39
CA GLU A 36 13.98 15.37 -2.26
C GLU A 36 13.86 13.91 -2.70
N GLY A 37 12.92 13.16 -2.12
CA GLY A 37 12.71 11.75 -2.39
C GLY A 37 13.86 10.86 -1.90
N SER A 38 13.68 9.55 -1.97
CA SER A 38 14.70 8.57 -1.60
C SER A 38 14.95 7.59 -2.74
N LEU A 39 16.22 7.36 -3.04
CA LEU A 39 16.63 6.33 -3.99
C LEU A 39 16.62 4.97 -3.29
N SER A 40 15.87 4.03 -3.84
CA SER A 40 15.82 2.65 -3.37
C SER A 40 16.23 1.69 -4.50
N PRO A 41 17.03 0.64 -4.24
CA PRO A 41 17.21 -0.42 -5.23
C PRO A 41 15.94 -1.26 -5.45
N TYR A 42 14.92 -1.11 -4.60
CA TYR A 42 13.65 -1.83 -4.67
C TYR A 42 12.49 -0.90 -5.01
N PHE A 43 11.49 -1.43 -5.72
CA PHE A 43 10.27 -0.68 -6.02
C PHE A 43 9.47 -0.42 -4.74
N PHE A 44 9.31 -1.44 -3.89
CA PHE A 44 8.71 -1.24 -2.58
C PHE A 44 9.74 -0.71 -1.58
N THR A 45 9.26 0.01 -0.59
CA THR A 45 10.06 0.53 0.53
C THR A 45 9.63 -0.10 1.85
N GLY A 46 8.46 -0.76 1.86
CA GLY A 46 7.97 -1.55 2.98
C GLY A 46 7.10 -2.73 2.54
N ILE A 47 7.24 -3.84 3.26
CA ILE A 47 6.41 -5.03 3.07
C ILE A 47 5.83 -5.39 4.43
N LEU A 48 4.50 -5.30 4.52
CA LEU A 48 3.74 -5.68 5.70
C LEU A 48 3.47 -7.19 5.66
N LYS A 49 3.72 -7.84 6.80
CA LYS A 49 3.13 -9.13 7.14
C LYS A 49 1.88 -8.87 8.00
N PRO A 50 0.67 -9.00 7.45
CA PRO A 50 -0.55 -8.68 8.18
C PRO A 50 -0.77 -9.65 9.34
N GLU A 51 -1.13 -9.13 10.50
CA GLU A 51 -1.48 -9.91 11.70
C GLU A 51 -2.87 -9.51 12.24
N ASN A 52 -3.33 -8.28 11.97
CA ASN A 52 -4.59 -7.75 12.45
C ASN A 52 -5.37 -6.98 11.37
N LEU A 53 -6.69 -6.96 11.53
CA LEU A 53 -7.64 -6.19 10.71
C LEU A 53 -8.27 -5.06 11.55
N GLY A 54 -7.93 -3.83 11.22
CA GLY A 54 -8.59 -2.62 11.71
C GLY A 54 -9.80 -2.25 10.86
N SER A 55 -10.73 -1.49 11.43
CA SER A 55 -11.88 -0.97 10.68
C SER A 55 -12.30 0.40 11.20
N LYS A 56 -12.72 1.30 10.30
CA LYS A 56 -13.25 2.62 10.66
C LYS A 56 -14.35 3.05 9.70
N GLU A 57 -15.42 3.62 10.24
CA GLU A 57 -16.47 4.24 9.42
C GLU A 57 -15.97 5.51 8.71
N CYS A 58 -16.45 5.72 7.49
CA CYS A 58 -16.12 6.88 6.67
C CYS A 58 -17.34 7.33 5.86
N THR A 59 -17.44 8.62 5.58
CA THR A 59 -18.50 9.21 4.74
C THR A 59 -18.09 9.33 3.27
N ALA A 60 -16.85 8.97 2.96
CA ALA A 60 -16.28 8.93 1.61
C ALA A 60 -15.84 7.49 1.29
N ASN A 61 -15.41 7.26 0.05
CA ASN A 61 -14.98 5.94 -0.40
C ASN A 61 -13.59 5.52 0.13
N GLY A 62 -12.90 6.38 0.88
CA GLY A 62 -11.59 6.14 1.49
C GLY A 62 -10.39 6.56 0.65
N TYR A 63 -10.58 6.80 -0.66
CA TYR A 63 -9.50 7.11 -1.62
C TYR A 63 -9.66 8.45 -2.32
N THR A 64 -10.88 8.97 -2.32
CA THR A 64 -11.24 10.27 -2.89
C THR A 64 -12.06 11.06 -1.87
N ASN A 65 -12.20 12.37 -2.10
CA ASN A 65 -13.09 13.21 -1.31
C ASN A 65 -14.57 13.09 -1.73
N GLU A 66 -14.89 12.22 -2.68
CA GLU A 66 -16.27 12.00 -3.11
C GLU A 66 -17.04 11.26 -2.03
N LYS A 67 -18.19 11.84 -1.64
CA LYS A 67 -19.10 11.22 -0.68
C LYS A 67 -19.76 9.99 -1.31
N THR A 68 -19.85 8.92 -0.52
CA THR A 68 -20.63 7.73 -0.87
C THR A 68 -22.11 7.95 -0.53
N ASP A 69 -23.00 7.11 -1.06
CA ASP A 69 -24.43 7.22 -0.76
C ASP A 69 -24.75 6.82 0.69
N TYR A 70 -23.97 5.89 1.25
CA TYR A 70 -24.07 5.39 2.61
C TYR A 70 -22.72 5.43 3.33
N THR A 71 -22.72 5.29 4.66
CA THR A 71 -21.49 5.07 5.44
C THR A 71 -20.66 3.96 4.79
N SER A 72 -19.39 4.22 4.51
CA SER A 72 -18.42 3.22 4.07
C SER A 72 -17.60 2.71 5.24
N LEU A 73 -16.99 1.54 5.08
CA LEU A 73 -16.11 0.93 6.08
C LEU A 73 -14.69 0.80 5.52
N LEU A 74 -13.78 1.59 6.06
CA LEU A 74 -12.34 1.50 5.77
C LEU A 74 -11.74 0.31 6.50
N LEU A 75 -10.93 -0.48 5.81
CA LEU A 75 -10.23 -1.64 6.34
C LEU A 75 -8.73 -1.40 6.36
N PHE A 76 -8.12 -1.57 7.54
CA PHE A 76 -6.72 -1.32 7.76
C PHE A 76 -5.99 -2.61 8.10
N PHE A 77 -4.79 -2.80 7.57
CA PHE A 77 -3.92 -3.90 7.99
C PHE A 77 -2.83 -3.38 8.92
N SER A 78 -2.56 -4.17 9.95
CA SER A 78 -1.43 -3.96 10.84
C SER A 78 -0.76 -5.28 11.22
N GLY A 79 0.49 -5.21 11.64
CA GLY A 79 1.36 -6.36 11.86
C GLY A 79 2.82 -5.97 11.76
N LYS A 80 3.67 -6.92 11.37
CA LYS A 80 5.12 -6.69 11.25
C LYS A 80 5.43 -6.02 9.92
N ASN A 81 5.97 -4.82 9.98
CA ASN A 81 6.40 -4.08 8.80
C ASN A 81 7.92 -4.20 8.63
N TYR A 82 8.36 -4.65 7.47
CA TYR A 82 9.77 -4.78 7.11
C TYR A 82 10.12 -3.68 6.13
N LEU A 83 11.11 -2.84 6.47
CA LEU A 83 11.37 -1.58 5.77
C LEU A 83 12.76 -1.58 5.15
N GLN A 84 12.83 -1.13 3.90
CA GLN A 84 14.07 -1.04 3.12
C GLN A 84 15.11 -0.13 3.80
N PHE A 85 14.67 0.93 4.47
CA PHE A 85 15.53 1.95 5.05
C PHE A 85 15.84 1.71 6.53
N GLN A 86 15.40 0.58 7.12
CA GLN A 86 15.68 0.23 8.52
C GLN A 86 16.62 -0.96 8.60
N LYS A 87 17.75 -0.77 9.30
CA LYS A 87 18.79 -1.80 9.41
C LYS A 87 18.28 -3.08 10.07
N GLU A 88 17.39 -2.94 11.03
CA GLU A 88 16.86 -4.04 11.85
C GLU A 88 15.93 -4.96 11.06
N THR A 89 15.32 -4.45 9.99
CA THR A 89 14.32 -5.21 9.20
C THR A 89 14.73 -5.44 7.75
N PHE A 90 15.84 -4.84 7.29
CA PHE A 90 16.32 -4.88 5.91
C PHE A 90 16.54 -6.30 5.35
N ASP A 91 17.14 -7.22 6.12
CA ASP A 91 17.43 -8.57 5.62
C ASP A 91 16.14 -9.36 5.32
N GLU A 92 15.14 -9.26 6.20
CA GLU A 92 13.85 -9.90 5.97
C GLU A 92 13.05 -9.15 4.90
N PHE A 93 13.12 -7.82 4.86
CA PHE A 93 12.56 -7.04 3.74
C PHE A 93 13.09 -7.55 2.40
N LYS A 94 14.41 -7.66 2.25
CA LYS A 94 15.06 -8.15 1.02
C LYS A 94 14.58 -9.54 0.64
N LYS A 95 14.45 -10.44 1.60
CA LYS A 95 13.93 -11.80 1.37
C LYS A 95 12.48 -11.77 0.88
N LEU A 96 11.62 -10.95 1.48
CA LEU A 96 10.22 -10.81 1.09
C LEU A 96 10.09 -10.13 -0.29
N ALA A 97 10.84 -9.06 -0.54
CA ALA A 97 10.85 -8.34 -1.82
C ALA A 97 11.19 -9.29 -2.98
N ASN A 98 12.28 -10.06 -2.84
CA ASN A 98 12.65 -11.07 -3.83
C ASN A 98 11.57 -12.15 -4.02
N LYS A 99 10.91 -12.58 -2.95
CA LYS A 99 9.82 -13.58 -3.01
C LYS A 99 8.63 -13.08 -3.83
N ILE A 100 8.30 -11.79 -3.73
CA ILE A 100 7.17 -11.18 -4.45
C ILE A 100 7.57 -10.63 -5.83
N GLY A 101 8.82 -10.82 -6.24
CA GLY A 101 9.34 -10.40 -7.55
C GLY A 101 9.87 -8.97 -7.61
N ASP A 102 9.98 -8.27 -6.48
CA ASP A 102 10.65 -6.97 -6.39
C ASP A 102 12.16 -7.18 -6.19
N VAL A 103 12.88 -7.25 -7.31
CA VAL A 103 14.32 -7.52 -7.35
C VAL A 103 15.13 -6.24 -7.46
N GLU A 104 16.38 -6.27 -6.98
CA GLU A 104 17.26 -5.10 -6.98
C GLU A 104 17.47 -4.53 -8.40
N ASN A 105 17.11 -3.26 -8.55
CA ASN A 105 17.39 -2.44 -9.71
C ASN A 105 18.63 -1.57 -9.45
N LYS A 106 19.68 -1.76 -10.26
CA LYS A 106 20.94 -1.00 -10.15
C LYS A 106 20.80 0.48 -10.46
N GLN A 107 19.83 0.85 -11.30
CA GLN A 107 19.52 2.27 -11.55
C GLN A 107 18.75 2.91 -10.39
N GLY A 108 18.13 2.09 -9.54
CA GLY A 108 17.29 2.51 -8.44
C GLY A 108 15.92 3.05 -8.89
N TYR A 109 15.02 3.12 -7.91
CA TYR A 109 13.69 3.71 -7.98
C TYR A 109 13.70 4.99 -7.16
N HIS A 110 13.20 6.07 -7.73
CA HIS A 110 13.11 7.36 -7.07
C HIS A 110 11.74 7.53 -6.41
N HIS A 111 11.70 7.51 -5.09
CA HIS A 111 10.46 7.60 -4.32
C HIS A 111 10.30 9.00 -3.76
N ALA A 112 9.33 9.77 -4.26
CA ALA A 112 9.04 11.11 -3.72
C ALA A 112 8.64 11.06 -2.23
N THR A 113 7.90 10.02 -1.85
CA THR A 113 7.49 9.76 -0.47
C THR A 113 7.66 8.28 -0.16
N PRO A 114 8.74 7.88 0.53
CA PRO A 114 9.01 6.48 0.81
C PRO A 114 7.89 5.76 1.56
N ALA A 115 7.10 6.47 2.39
CA ALA A 115 5.99 5.86 3.12
C ALA A 115 4.89 5.31 2.22
N ASP A 116 4.77 5.80 0.98
CA ASP A 116 3.66 5.49 0.08
C ASP A 116 3.90 4.22 -0.77
N TYR A 117 5.09 3.63 -0.71
CA TYR A 117 5.47 2.44 -1.50
C TYR A 117 5.44 1.16 -0.67
N GLN A 118 4.33 0.97 0.06
CA GLN A 118 4.13 -0.19 0.94
C GLN A 118 3.11 -1.18 0.36
N THR A 119 3.41 -2.46 0.51
CA THR A 119 2.55 -3.58 0.09
C THR A 119 2.51 -4.68 1.15
N THR A 120 1.86 -5.80 0.87
CA THR A 120 1.81 -6.98 1.74
C THR A 120 2.68 -8.14 1.22
N GLU A 121 3.06 -9.06 2.11
CA GLU A 121 3.91 -10.23 1.75
C GLU A 121 3.22 -11.28 0.87
N SER A 122 1.90 -11.17 0.68
CA SER A 122 1.08 -12.11 -0.07
C SER A 122 -0.10 -11.38 -0.70
N ALA A 123 -0.45 -11.77 -1.92
CA ALA A 123 -1.63 -11.26 -2.60
C ALA A 123 -2.91 -11.54 -1.78
N ILE A 124 -3.89 -10.64 -1.89
CA ILE A 124 -5.24 -10.84 -1.39
C ILE A 124 -6.01 -11.63 -2.44
N SER A 125 -6.47 -12.82 -2.11
CA SER A 125 -7.19 -13.73 -3.00
C SER A 125 -8.71 -13.62 -2.86
N GLY A 126 -9.21 -13.07 -1.75
CA GLY A 126 -10.64 -12.95 -1.53
C GLY A 126 -11.02 -12.02 -0.39
N VAL A 127 -12.20 -11.43 -0.51
CA VAL A 127 -12.86 -10.62 0.52
C VAL A 127 -14.28 -11.14 0.68
N VAL A 128 -14.64 -11.45 1.92
CA VAL A 128 -15.97 -11.95 2.26
C VAL A 128 -16.56 -11.05 3.33
N VAL A 129 -17.74 -10.49 3.02
CA VAL A 129 -18.56 -9.74 3.98
C VAL A 129 -19.85 -10.53 4.18
N ARG A 130 -20.12 -10.91 5.43
CA ARG A 130 -21.33 -11.65 5.83
C ARG A 130 -22.10 -10.87 6.87
N ALA A 131 -23.42 -10.88 6.76
CA ALA A 131 -24.28 -10.32 7.77
C ALA A 131 -24.35 -11.27 8.99
N LEU A 132 -24.05 -10.75 10.19
CA LEU A 132 -24.26 -11.44 11.47
C LEU A 132 -25.61 -11.08 12.10
N SER A 133 -26.18 -9.94 11.70
CA SER A 133 -27.59 -9.58 11.86
C SER A 133 -28.35 -9.77 10.53
N GLN A 134 -29.68 -9.73 10.56
CA GLN A 134 -30.45 -9.57 9.33
C GLN A 134 -30.18 -8.17 8.75
N TYR A 135 -29.71 -8.13 7.51
CA TYR A 135 -29.44 -6.88 6.81
C TYR A 135 -30.72 -6.32 6.18
N ASP A 136 -31.44 -7.14 5.42
CA ASP A 136 -32.78 -6.89 4.91
C ASP A 136 -33.51 -8.21 4.61
N ASP A 137 -34.73 -8.16 4.05
CA ASP A 137 -35.53 -9.36 3.73
C ASP A 137 -34.84 -10.29 2.70
N SER A 138 -34.02 -9.73 1.81
CA SER A 138 -33.23 -10.49 0.83
C SER A 138 -31.89 -11.00 1.39
N HIS A 139 -31.44 -10.47 2.53
CA HIS A 139 -30.16 -10.79 3.17
C HIS A 139 -30.38 -11.10 4.66
N PRO A 140 -30.98 -12.27 4.99
CA PRO A 140 -31.09 -12.73 6.37
C PRO A 140 -29.70 -12.97 7.00
N GLN A 141 -29.67 -13.15 8.32
CA GLN A 141 -28.44 -13.49 9.04
C GLN A 141 -27.68 -14.66 8.38
N GLY A 142 -26.37 -14.50 8.23
CA GLY A 142 -25.48 -15.43 7.55
C GLY A 142 -25.29 -15.18 6.06
N SER A 143 -26.10 -14.29 5.45
CA SER A 143 -26.00 -13.97 4.03
C SER A 143 -24.68 -13.29 3.69
N SER A 144 -24.16 -13.60 2.50
CA SER A 144 -23.11 -12.78 1.90
C SER A 144 -23.71 -11.47 1.41
N LEU A 145 -22.95 -10.38 1.54
CA LEU A 145 -23.35 -9.06 1.05
C LEU A 145 -22.66 -8.67 -0.27
N LYS A 146 -22.01 -9.63 -0.95
CA LYS A 146 -21.18 -9.38 -2.14
C LYS A 146 -21.93 -8.67 -3.28
N ASP A 147 -23.23 -8.90 -3.41
CA ASP A 147 -24.10 -8.34 -4.44
C ASP A 147 -24.65 -6.94 -4.10
N ILE A 148 -24.34 -6.41 -2.90
CA ILE A 148 -24.81 -5.09 -2.46
C ILE A 148 -23.68 -4.19 -1.93
N ILE A 149 -22.43 -4.62 -2.09
CA ILE A 149 -21.24 -3.84 -1.72
C ILE A 149 -20.33 -3.63 -2.93
N ARG A 150 -19.64 -2.50 -2.94
CA ARG A 150 -18.47 -2.25 -3.78
C ARG A 150 -17.23 -2.28 -2.91
N ILE A 151 -16.17 -2.92 -3.38
CA ILE A 151 -14.86 -2.89 -2.72
C ILE A 151 -13.97 -1.93 -3.51
N ASN A 152 -13.57 -0.84 -2.88
CA ASN A 152 -12.60 0.11 -3.43
C ASN A 152 -11.22 -0.23 -2.86
N TYR A 153 -10.19 -0.20 -3.70
CA TYR A 153 -8.80 -0.45 -3.27
C TYR A 153 -7.80 0.21 -4.20
N GLU A 154 -6.56 0.31 -3.74
CA GLU A 154 -5.43 0.74 -4.54
C GLU A 154 -4.40 -0.37 -4.67
N SER A 155 -3.72 -0.44 -5.82
CA SER A 155 -2.66 -1.43 -6.01
C SER A 155 -1.59 -1.00 -7.01
N PHE A 156 -0.43 -1.63 -6.86
CA PHE A 156 0.71 -1.52 -7.77
C PHE A 156 0.67 -2.57 -8.89
N ASP A 157 -0.41 -3.33 -9.03
CA ASP A 157 -0.48 -4.46 -9.97
C ASP A 157 -0.15 -4.06 -11.41
N HIS A 158 -0.57 -2.88 -11.86
CA HIS A 158 -0.29 -2.36 -13.20
C HIS A 158 1.22 -2.09 -13.46
N VAL A 159 2.02 -1.90 -12.40
CA VAL A 159 3.47 -1.73 -12.52
C VAL A 159 4.11 -3.02 -13.05
N PHE A 160 3.62 -4.17 -12.57
CA PHE A 160 4.17 -5.49 -12.89
C PHE A 160 3.34 -6.23 -13.96
N ASN A 161 2.07 -5.86 -14.15
CA ASN A 161 1.19 -6.41 -15.17
C ASN A 161 0.71 -5.31 -16.13
N LYS A 162 1.40 -5.19 -17.28
CA LYS A 162 1.11 -4.16 -18.30
C LYS A 162 -0.21 -4.33 -19.06
N SER A 163 -0.93 -5.43 -18.84
CA SER A 163 -2.28 -5.59 -19.38
C SER A 163 -3.34 -4.77 -18.64
N LEU A 164 -3.08 -4.42 -17.37
CA LEU A 164 -3.94 -3.55 -16.59
C LEU A 164 -3.77 -2.11 -17.08
N LYS A 165 -4.89 -1.44 -17.37
CA LYS A 165 -4.94 -0.05 -17.84
C LYS A 165 -5.79 0.80 -16.89
N PRO A 166 -5.22 1.22 -15.75
CA PRO A 166 -5.95 2.04 -14.79
C PRO A 166 -6.39 3.36 -15.40
N LYS A 167 -7.54 3.85 -14.94
CA LYS A 167 -8.08 5.15 -15.35
C LYS A 167 -7.83 6.25 -14.32
N ALA A 168 -7.52 5.87 -13.08
CA ALA A 168 -7.29 6.76 -11.96
C ALA A 168 -6.06 6.30 -11.15
N PHE A 169 -5.33 7.27 -10.61
CA PHE A 169 -4.09 7.08 -9.87
C PHE A 169 -4.08 7.99 -8.64
N GLY A 170 -3.45 7.55 -7.57
CA GLY A 170 -3.11 8.42 -6.44
C GLY A 170 -1.68 8.97 -6.52
N SER A 171 -1.15 9.45 -5.38
CA SER A 171 0.08 10.25 -5.32
C SER A 171 1.35 9.47 -5.64
N ALA A 172 1.45 8.20 -5.26
CA ALA A 172 2.65 7.38 -5.44
C ALA A 172 2.51 6.35 -6.57
N ASN A 173 1.81 6.71 -7.65
CA ASN A 173 1.61 5.87 -8.83
C ASN A 173 0.84 4.56 -8.56
N TYR A 174 0.31 4.31 -7.37
CA TYR A 174 -0.69 3.25 -7.20
C TYR A 174 -1.96 3.62 -7.95
N ALA A 175 -2.59 2.61 -8.52
CA ALA A 175 -3.81 2.74 -9.31
C ALA A 175 -5.03 2.44 -8.45
N MET A 176 -6.10 3.20 -8.65
CA MET A 176 -7.37 3.01 -7.96
C MET A 176 -8.27 2.05 -8.74
N TYR A 177 -8.90 1.13 -8.02
CA TYR A 177 -9.78 0.10 -8.58
C TYR A 177 -11.03 -0.06 -7.72
N ALA A 178 -12.07 -0.59 -8.35
CA ALA A 178 -13.30 -1.02 -7.70
C ALA A 178 -13.66 -2.44 -8.17
N ILE A 179 -14.15 -3.27 -7.25
CA ILE A 179 -14.86 -4.51 -7.55
C ILE A 179 -16.33 -4.20 -7.37
N GLU A 180 -17.08 -4.23 -8.47
CA GLU A 180 -18.52 -3.96 -8.44
C GLU A 180 -19.29 -5.17 -7.89
N PRO A 181 -20.55 -4.97 -7.46
CA PRO A 181 -21.40 -6.06 -7.01
C PRO A 181 -21.41 -7.26 -7.96
N SER A 182 -21.28 -8.45 -7.38
CA SER A 182 -21.28 -9.73 -8.10
C SER A 182 -20.06 -10.00 -9.00
N ASP A 183 -19.17 -9.03 -9.22
CA ASP A 183 -17.95 -9.25 -10.00
C ASP A 183 -17.07 -10.35 -9.39
N VAL A 184 -16.33 -11.05 -10.24
CA VAL A 184 -15.28 -11.96 -9.77
C VAL A 184 -14.10 -11.09 -9.34
N MET A 185 -13.76 -11.14 -8.06
CA MET A 185 -12.59 -10.47 -7.53
C MET A 185 -11.32 -11.13 -8.10
N PRO A 186 -10.50 -10.43 -8.90
CA PRO A 186 -9.18 -10.91 -9.23
C PRO A 186 -8.28 -10.82 -7.99
N PRO A 187 -7.23 -11.67 -7.88
CA PRO A 187 -6.25 -11.49 -6.82
C PRO A 187 -5.60 -10.10 -6.89
N ILE A 188 -5.53 -9.41 -5.75
CA ILE A 188 -4.82 -8.13 -5.62
C ILE A 188 -3.39 -8.48 -5.22
N LYS A 189 -2.46 -8.43 -6.18
CA LYS A 189 -1.09 -8.95 -5.96
C LYS A 189 -0.26 -8.05 -5.05
N PHE A 190 -0.38 -6.74 -5.26
CA PHE A 190 0.39 -5.73 -4.59
C PHE A 190 -0.54 -4.62 -4.09
N PRO A 191 -1.41 -4.90 -3.09
CA PRO A 191 -2.27 -3.88 -2.52
C PRO A 191 -1.41 -2.72 -1.98
N ALA A 192 -1.74 -1.50 -2.36
CA ALA A 192 -1.08 -0.32 -1.83
C ALA A 192 -1.62 -0.05 -0.43
N LEU A 193 -0.71 0.11 0.54
CA LEU A 193 -1.07 0.42 1.92
C LEU A 193 -0.87 1.91 2.16
N ILE A 194 -1.97 2.67 2.20
CA ILE A 194 -1.87 4.12 2.44
C ILE A 194 -1.63 4.36 3.93
N VAL A 195 -0.45 4.85 4.25
CA VAL A 195 -0.05 5.22 5.61
C VAL A 195 -0.32 6.71 5.79
N GLY A 196 -1.50 7.05 6.29
CA GLY A 196 -1.88 8.44 6.51
C GLY A 196 -3.25 8.57 7.16
N THR A 197 -3.34 9.44 8.17
CA THR A 197 -4.52 9.85 8.97
C THR A 197 -5.03 8.93 10.10
N HIS A 198 -4.61 7.66 10.22
CA HIS A 198 -5.26 6.71 11.15
C HIS A 198 -4.35 5.85 12.06
N GLY A 199 -3.13 6.31 12.38
CA GLY A 199 -2.36 5.75 13.51
C GLY A 199 -1.52 4.51 13.21
N GLY A 200 -0.68 4.54 12.17
CA GLY A 200 0.33 3.51 11.91
C GLY A 200 -0.16 2.28 11.13
N ASP A 201 -1.47 2.06 11.07
CA ASP A 201 -2.08 1.01 10.25
C ASP A 201 -2.20 1.48 8.78
N GLY A 202 -1.96 0.56 7.83
CA GLY A 202 -2.06 0.83 6.40
C GLY A 202 -3.47 0.60 5.88
N LEU A 203 -4.11 1.64 5.30
CA LEU A 203 -5.40 1.48 4.64
C LEU A 203 -5.24 0.54 3.44
N ALA A 204 -5.95 -0.59 3.45
CA ALA A 204 -5.84 -1.63 2.43
C ALA A 204 -7.00 -1.60 1.43
N MET A 205 -8.22 -1.34 1.92
CA MET A 205 -9.43 -1.28 1.09
C MET A 205 -10.55 -0.54 1.83
N SER A 206 -11.63 -0.27 1.10
CA SER A 206 -12.86 0.30 1.62
C SER A 206 -14.06 -0.47 1.10
N ILE A 207 -15.02 -0.76 1.97
CA ILE A 207 -16.31 -1.36 1.63
C ILE A 207 -17.34 -0.25 1.56
N GLU A 208 -17.88 -0.01 0.38
CA GLU A 208 -19.01 0.90 0.15
C GLU A 208 -20.31 0.09 0.07
N PHE A 209 -21.29 0.44 0.90
CA PHE A 209 -22.63 -0.16 0.82
C PHE A 209 -23.47 0.59 -0.22
N LEU A 210 -24.14 -0.15 -1.10
CA LEU A 210 -24.92 0.43 -2.20
C LEU A 210 -26.43 0.37 -1.96
N ARG A 211 -26.85 -0.28 -0.88
CA ARG A 211 -28.24 -0.38 -0.43
C ARG A 211 -28.33 -0.01 1.05
N ALA A 212 -29.51 0.42 1.47
CA ALA A 212 -29.80 0.62 2.88
C ALA A 212 -30.13 -0.73 3.54
N PRO A 213 -29.66 -0.99 4.76
CA PRO A 213 -30.23 -2.06 5.58
C PRO A 213 -31.61 -1.69 6.12
N SER A 214 -32.38 -2.69 6.57
CA SER A 214 -33.67 -2.50 7.26
C SER A 214 -33.52 -1.77 8.61
N VAL A 215 -32.36 -1.90 9.25
CA VAL A 215 -31.97 -1.13 10.46
C VAL A 215 -30.53 -0.64 10.28
N SER A 216 -30.22 0.60 10.66
CA SER A 216 -28.92 1.21 10.32
C SER A 216 -27.73 0.50 10.97
N LYS A 217 -27.85 0.18 12.27
CA LYS A 217 -26.83 -0.55 13.02
C LYS A 217 -26.82 -2.02 12.61
N GLN A 218 -25.73 -2.45 12.00
CA GLN A 218 -25.51 -3.79 11.49
C GLN A 218 -24.32 -4.46 12.16
N GLN A 219 -24.44 -5.78 12.37
CA GLN A 219 -23.34 -6.65 12.79
C GLN A 219 -22.86 -7.42 11.57
N LEU A 220 -21.58 -7.30 11.24
CA LEU A 220 -20.99 -7.90 10.05
C LEU A 220 -19.74 -8.70 10.42
N GLN A 221 -19.47 -9.74 9.64
CA GLN A 221 -18.22 -10.47 9.67
C GLN A 221 -17.46 -10.21 8.37
N ILE A 222 -16.22 -9.79 8.51
CA ILE A 222 -15.32 -9.48 7.41
C ILE A 222 -14.16 -10.47 7.46
N ALA A 223 -13.90 -11.15 6.36
CA ALA A 223 -12.76 -12.02 6.19
C ALA A 223 -11.95 -11.63 4.95
N ILE A 224 -10.64 -11.51 5.11
CA ILE A 224 -9.66 -11.26 4.06
C ILE A 224 -8.81 -12.51 3.91
N GLN A 225 -8.84 -13.10 2.73
CA GLN A 225 -8.08 -14.29 2.39
C GLN A 225 -6.85 -13.90 1.58
N PHE A 226 -5.71 -14.47 1.96
CA PHE A 226 -4.44 -14.29 1.27
C PHE A 226 -4.08 -15.54 0.47
N GLU A 227 -3.35 -15.39 -0.64
CA GLU A 227 -2.93 -16.53 -1.50
C GLU A 227 -2.07 -17.57 -0.76
N ASN A 228 -1.37 -17.18 0.31
CA ASN A 228 -0.61 -18.09 1.16
C ASN A 228 -1.47 -18.95 2.11
N GLY A 229 -2.81 -18.83 2.06
CA GLY A 229 -3.76 -19.54 2.92
C GLY A 229 -4.01 -18.89 4.28
N PHE A 230 -3.35 -17.78 4.59
CA PHE A 230 -3.64 -16.98 5.79
C PHE A 230 -4.98 -16.26 5.62
N GLU A 231 -5.73 -16.12 6.72
CA GLU A 231 -7.00 -15.40 6.75
C GLU A 231 -6.99 -14.41 7.93
N LEU A 232 -7.34 -13.15 7.65
CA LEU A 232 -7.70 -12.18 8.68
C LEU A 232 -9.21 -12.11 8.79
N LYS A 233 -9.73 -12.17 10.02
CA LYS A 233 -11.16 -12.19 10.27
C LYS A 233 -11.53 -11.24 11.40
N LYS A 234 -12.62 -10.50 11.22
CA LYS A 234 -13.14 -9.56 12.22
C LYS A 234 -14.64 -9.43 12.16
N ASP A 235 -15.26 -9.48 13.33
CA ASP A 235 -16.65 -9.09 13.50
C ASP A 235 -16.69 -7.59 13.85
N VAL A 236 -17.58 -6.84 13.22
CA VAL A 236 -17.70 -5.38 13.36
C VAL A 236 -19.16 -4.98 13.54
N GLU A 237 -19.39 -3.99 14.40
CA GLU A 237 -20.62 -3.22 14.40
C GLU A 237 -20.40 -1.96 13.56
N VAL A 238 -21.35 -1.65 12.68
CA VAL A 238 -21.30 -0.47 11.80
C VAL A 238 -22.67 0.20 11.72
N ASP A 239 -22.70 1.53 11.77
CA ASP A 239 -23.91 2.32 11.52
C ASP A 239 -23.99 2.75 10.05
N ILE A 240 -24.76 2.01 9.26
CA ILE A 240 -24.91 2.22 7.82
C ILE A 240 -26.05 3.20 7.59
N VAL A 241 -25.72 4.49 7.48
CA VAL A 241 -26.68 5.58 7.28
C VAL A 241 -26.47 6.26 5.94
N LYS A 242 -27.54 6.85 5.41
CA LYS A 242 -27.47 7.65 4.18
C LYS A 242 -26.67 8.92 4.43
N ILE A 243 -25.71 9.23 3.56
CA ILE A 243 -24.89 10.43 3.64
C ILE A 243 -25.54 11.54 2.80
N ALA A 244 -25.74 12.72 3.39
CA ALA A 244 -26.17 13.89 2.66
C ALA A 244 -25.03 14.39 1.77
N LYS A 245 -25.25 14.41 0.44
CA LYS A 245 -24.29 14.94 -0.54
C LYS A 245 -24.11 16.43 -0.36
#